data_AF-A0AAD1IRQ7-F1
#
_entry.id   AF-A0AAD1IRQ7-F1
#
_cell.length_a   1.000
_cell.length_b   1.000
_cell.length_c   1.000
_cell.angle_alpha   90.00
_cell.angle_beta   90.00
_cell.angle_gamma   90.00
#
_symmetry.space_group_name_H-M   'P 1'
#
loop_
_entity.id
_entity.type
_entity.pdbx_description
1 polymer ?
#
loop_
_entity_poly.entity_id
_entity_poly.type
_entity_poly.pdbx_seq_one_letter_code
_entity_poly.pdbx_strand_id
1 'polypeptide(L)'
;MRNAEMLRPLPAALEDPETQRLSSASRPAPSPTAGRTVRLPSIVIGTVANTVRQRYADLSVVSDVPPSRWQIARVMLVLLLAAMPILGISVDVFGLVPQATTSVVIIALAAALATVVAFAPHRIDMIVGRGLIAGMVACIVYDGARLFAVHVLGLMDDFIPVMGSWVTGEPDTTGSAAVGYVWRYIGDGGGLGVAFFVVAFALGIDRWSNVKAVGAAVAFAVFPTWAGLIATVALAPRGEDMMFPLTPATVTITLVGHLIFGFMLGLAFLKAPRGRAGSEWPWPPLLETLARRRRTA
;
A
#
# COMPACT_ATOMS: atom_id res chain seq x y z
N MET A 1 45.13 -50.21 -2.70
CA MET A 1 44.03 -51.03 -2.15
C MET A 1 42.73 -50.26 -2.38
N ARG A 2 42.18 -50.16 -3.60
CA ARG A 2 41.14 -51.02 -4.23
C ARG A 2 40.22 -51.74 -3.24
N ASN A 3 39.04 -51.16 -2.97
CA ASN A 3 37.87 -51.89 -2.51
C ASN A 3 36.88 -51.96 -3.68
N ALA A 4 36.81 -53.16 -4.26
CA ALA A 4 35.83 -53.58 -5.24
C ALA A 4 34.90 -54.56 -4.51
N GLU A 5 33.70 -54.12 -4.15
CA GLU A 5 32.55 -54.98 -3.81
C GLU A 5 31.34 -54.11 -3.45
N MET A 6 30.48 -53.84 -4.44
CA MET A 6 29.02 -53.94 -4.36
C MET A 6 28.40 -53.39 -5.65
N LEU A 7 28.69 -54.10 -6.74
CA LEU A 7 27.83 -54.15 -7.92
C LEU A 7 26.68 -55.11 -7.57
N ARG A 8 25.50 -54.59 -7.22
CA ARG A 8 24.25 -55.34 -7.27
C ARG A 8 23.46 -54.90 -8.52
N PRO A 9 22.96 -55.84 -9.34
CA PRO A 9 22.17 -55.51 -10.51
C PRO A 9 20.80 -54.93 -10.11
N LEU A 10 20.36 -53.91 -10.86
CA LEU A 10 19.02 -53.34 -10.81
C LEU A 10 17.97 -54.41 -11.19
N PRO A 11 16.90 -54.59 -10.41
CA PRO A 11 15.77 -55.40 -10.84
C PRO A 11 15.05 -54.73 -12.02
N ALA A 12 14.74 -55.55 -13.01
CA ALA A 12 14.01 -55.20 -14.23
C ALA A 12 12.54 -54.85 -13.95
N ALA A 13 12.01 -53.97 -14.80
CA ALA A 13 10.59 -53.76 -15.13
C ALA A 13 9.59 -53.72 -13.96
N LEU A 14 9.25 -52.50 -13.51
CA LEU A 14 7.99 -52.26 -12.81
C LEU A 14 6.89 -52.07 -13.85
N GLU A 15 5.93 -52.99 -13.79
CA GLU A 15 4.71 -53.05 -14.61
C GLU A 15 3.87 -51.77 -14.47
N ASP A 16 3.26 -51.36 -15.59
CA ASP A 16 2.30 -50.27 -15.66
C ASP A 16 1.13 -50.52 -14.69
N PRO A 17 0.68 -49.51 -13.91
CA PRO A 17 -0.50 -49.66 -13.09
C PRO A 17 -1.75 -49.79 -13.97
N GLU A 18 -2.27 -51.02 -14.04
CA GLU A 18 -3.58 -51.37 -14.57
C GLU A 18 -4.65 -50.43 -13.99
N THR A 19 -5.29 -49.64 -14.85
CA THR A 19 -6.50 -48.90 -14.51
C THR A 19 -7.65 -49.90 -14.29
N GLN A 20 -7.82 -50.36 -13.05
CA GLN A 20 -9.05 -51.01 -12.62
C GLN A 20 -10.20 -49.98 -12.65
N ARG A 21 -11.06 -50.09 -13.66
CA ARG A 21 -12.36 -49.42 -13.68
C ARG A 21 -13.21 -49.99 -12.54
N LEU A 22 -13.33 -49.22 -11.45
CA LEU A 22 -14.31 -49.50 -10.41
C LEU A 22 -15.72 -49.36 -10.99
N SER A 23 -16.36 -50.52 -11.10
CA SER A 23 -17.79 -50.69 -11.34
C SER A 23 -18.62 -49.81 -10.40
N SER A 24 -19.58 -49.10 -10.98
CA SER A 24 -20.60 -48.33 -10.28
C SER A 24 -21.55 -49.26 -9.51
N ALA A 25 -21.23 -49.52 -8.24
CA ALA A 25 -22.17 -50.09 -7.28
C ALA A 25 -21.93 -49.46 -5.90
N SER A 26 -23.04 -49.15 -5.21
CA SER A 26 -23.14 -48.67 -3.82
C SER A 26 -22.60 -47.26 -3.51
N ARG A 27 -23.47 -46.26 -3.70
CA ARG A 27 -23.35 -44.92 -3.09
C ARG A 27 -23.84 -45.00 -1.63
N PRO A 28 -23.03 -44.72 -0.60
CA PRO A 28 -23.52 -44.56 0.77
C PRO A 28 -24.28 -43.23 0.90
N ALA A 29 -25.37 -43.23 1.66
CA ALA A 29 -26.17 -42.05 1.95
C ALA A 29 -25.35 -40.98 2.71
N PRO A 30 -25.50 -39.68 2.41
CA PRO A 30 -24.78 -38.62 3.10
C PRO A 30 -25.31 -38.40 4.52
N SER A 31 -24.40 -38.41 5.49
CA SER A 31 -24.59 -38.04 6.90
C SER A 31 -24.96 -36.54 7.04
N PRO A 32 -25.88 -36.15 7.95
CA PRO A 32 -26.49 -34.81 7.95
C PRO A 32 -25.75 -33.73 8.79
N THR A 33 -24.47 -33.92 9.12
CA THR A 33 -23.73 -32.99 10.01
C THR A 33 -22.39 -32.57 9.44
N ALA A 34 -22.42 -31.85 8.30
CA ALA A 34 -21.26 -31.16 7.74
C ALA A 34 -21.53 -29.65 7.69
N GLY A 35 -20.58 -28.88 8.23
CA GLY A 35 -20.65 -27.44 8.48
C GLY A 35 -21.19 -26.62 7.30
N ARG A 36 -22.21 -25.81 7.61
CA ARG A 36 -22.87 -24.90 6.68
C ARG A 36 -21.93 -23.73 6.38
N THR A 37 -21.02 -23.87 5.41
CA THR A 37 -20.40 -22.70 4.78
C THR A 37 -21.49 -21.96 4.02
N VAL A 38 -22.01 -20.88 4.62
CA VAL A 38 -22.96 -19.98 3.98
C VAL A 38 -22.23 -19.29 2.82
N ARG A 39 -22.40 -19.82 1.61
CA ARG A 39 -22.09 -19.07 0.39
C ARG A 39 -23.06 -17.89 0.36
N LEU A 40 -22.57 -16.70 0.67
CA LEU A 40 -23.31 -15.48 0.46
C LEU A 40 -23.72 -15.42 -1.02
N PRO A 41 -25.02 -15.27 -1.34
CA PRO A 41 -25.46 -15.20 -2.73
C PRO A 41 -24.81 -14.00 -3.42
N SER A 42 -24.19 -14.26 -4.57
CA SER A 42 -23.50 -13.27 -5.43
C SER A 42 -24.36 -12.04 -5.78
N ILE A 43 -25.68 -12.18 -5.67
CA ILE A 43 -26.69 -11.15 -5.89
C ILE A 43 -26.54 -9.98 -4.90
N VAL A 44 -26.17 -10.25 -3.64
CA VAL A 44 -26.05 -9.19 -2.62
C VAL A 44 -24.82 -8.30 -2.85
N ILE A 45 -23.68 -8.91 -3.24
CA ILE A 45 -22.44 -8.16 -3.51
C ILE A 45 -22.60 -7.29 -4.76
N GLY A 46 -23.21 -7.82 -5.82
CA GLY A 46 -23.46 -7.06 -7.05
C GLY A 46 -24.40 -5.87 -6.84
N THR A 47 -25.42 -6.03 -6.00
CA THR A 47 -26.40 -4.97 -5.71
C THR A 47 -25.75 -3.84 -4.91
N VAL A 48 -24.99 -4.17 -3.85
CA VAL A 48 -24.30 -3.16 -3.02
C VAL A 48 -23.23 -2.41 -3.82
N ALA A 49 -22.43 -3.10 -4.63
CA ALA A 49 -21.40 -2.47 -5.46
C ALA A 49 -22.01 -1.51 -6.51
N ASN A 50 -23.15 -1.88 -7.10
CA ASN A 50 -23.86 -1.02 -8.04
C ASN A 50 -24.47 0.21 -7.35
N THR A 51 -25.03 0.05 -6.14
CA THR A 51 -25.55 1.18 -5.35
C THR A 51 -24.44 2.16 -4.94
N VAL A 52 -23.27 1.66 -4.52
CA VAL A 52 -22.12 2.54 -4.20
C VAL A 52 -21.65 3.26 -5.45
N ARG A 53 -21.48 2.55 -6.59
CA ARG A 53 -21.08 3.16 -7.86
C ARG A 53 -22.06 4.23 -8.32
N GLN A 54 -23.38 4.00 -8.21
CA GLN A 54 -24.40 5.00 -8.54
C GLN A 54 -24.31 6.23 -7.64
N ARG A 55 -24.17 6.07 -6.32
CA ARG A 55 -24.00 7.21 -5.39
C ARG A 55 -22.82 8.11 -5.75
N TYR A 56 -21.73 7.54 -6.28
CA TYR A 56 -20.57 8.33 -6.73
C TYR A 56 -20.75 8.92 -8.13
N ALA A 57 -21.49 8.26 -9.03
CA ALA A 57 -21.81 8.79 -10.35
C ALA A 57 -22.68 10.05 -10.26
N ASP A 58 -23.60 10.11 -9.29
CA ASP A 58 -24.50 11.25 -9.07
C ASP A 58 -23.77 12.50 -8.53
N LEU A 59 -22.54 12.36 -8.02
CA LEU A 59 -21.73 13.48 -7.54
C LEU A 59 -21.02 14.25 -8.67
N SER A 60 -21.37 14.03 -9.95
CA SER A 60 -20.53 14.37 -11.10
C SER A 60 -20.29 15.86 -11.37
N VAL A 61 -20.97 16.79 -10.69
CA VAL A 61 -20.85 18.23 -10.96
C VAL A 61 -19.58 18.80 -10.31
N VAL A 62 -18.70 19.39 -11.11
CA VAL A 62 -17.59 20.24 -10.61
C VAL A 62 -18.21 21.51 -10.05
N SER A 63 -17.90 21.84 -8.81
CA SER A 63 -18.43 23.04 -8.16
C SER A 63 -17.39 24.15 -8.23
N ASP A 64 -17.82 25.33 -8.68
CA ASP A 64 -17.02 26.55 -8.58
C ASP A 64 -17.01 27.13 -7.15
N VAL A 65 -17.77 26.52 -6.23
CA VAL A 65 -17.81 26.92 -4.81
C VAL A 65 -16.56 26.41 -4.08
N PRO A 66 -15.88 27.25 -3.28
CA PRO A 66 -14.74 26.82 -2.48
C PRO A 66 -15.11 25.69 -1.50
N PRO A 67 -14.14 24.86 -1.08
CA PRO A 67 -14.39 23.82 -0.09
C PRO A 67 -14.87 24.42 1.24
N SER A 68 -15.91 23.83 1.81
CA SER A 68 -16.35 24.13 3.18
C SER A 68 -15.28 23.70 4.20
N ARG A 69 -15.36 24.27 5.42
CA ARG A 69 -14.46 23.90 6.54
C ARG A 69 -14.43 22.38 6.82
N TRP A 70 -15.56 21.69 6.64
CA TRP A 70 -15.66 20.25 6.87
C TRP A 70 -15.00 19.43 5.76
N GLN A 71 -15.07 19.90 4.51
CA GLN A 71 -14.35 19.28 3.40
C GLN A 71 -12.83 19.47 3.55
N ILE A 72 -12.40 20.66 3.99
CA ILE A 72 -10.98 20.89 4.33
C ILE A 72 -10.56 19.97 5.48
N ALA A 73 -11.33 19.89 6.56
CA ALA A 73 -11.04 19.00 7.69
C ALA A 73 -10.93 17.54 7.25
N ARG A 74 -11.80 17.07 6.35
CA ARG A 74 -11.74 15.72 5.77
C ARG A 74 -10.45 15.50 4.98
N VAL A 75 -10.06 16.43 4.11
CA VAL A 75 -8.80 16.35 3.35
C VAL A 75 -7.60 16.32 4.30
N MET A 76 -7.59 17.18 5.33
CA MET A 76 -6.52 17.21 6.32
C MET A 76 -6.44 15.92 7.13
N LEU A 77 -7.58 15.35 7.54
CA LEU A 77 -7.63 14.06 8.22
C LEU A 77 -7.09 12.93 7.34
N VAL A 78 -7.46 12.91 6.06
CA VAL A 78 -6.94 11.95 5.07
C VAL A 78 -5.42 12.08 4.94
N LEU A 79 -4.90 13.30 4.77
CA LEU A 79 -3.46 13.54 4.63
C LEU A 79 -2.70 13.20 5.92
N LEU A 80 -3.27 13.50 7.08
CA LEU A 80 -2.72 13.13 8.38
C LEU A 80 -2.61 11.60 8.48
N LEU A 81 -3.71 10.88 8.29
CA LEU A 81 -3.73 9.42 8.31
C LEU A 81 -2.78 8.78 7.30
N ALA A 82 -2.66 9.39 6.11
CA ALA A 82 -1.75 8.93 5.06
C ALA A 82 -0.27 9.11 5.42
N ALA A 83 0.08 10.14 6.20
CA ALA A 83 1.45 10.40 6.62
C ALA A 83 1.84 9.70 7.92
N MET A 84 0.87 9.45 8.81
CA MET A 84 1.10 8.94 10.16
C MET A 84 1.88 7.61 10.25
N PRO A 85 1.65 6.59 9.39
CA PRO A 85 2.41 5.33 9.47
C PRO A 85 3.93 5.54 9.38
N ILE A 86 4.38 6.38 8.44
CA ILE A 86 5.80 6.67 8.24
C ILE A 86 6.33 7.66 9.28
N LEU A 87 5.56 8.70 9.61
CA LEU A 87 5.97 9.65 10.65
C LEU A 87 6.03 8.99 12.03
N GLY A 88 5.20 7.97 12.29
CA GLY A 88 5.19 7.17 13.50
C GLY A 88 6.52 6.45 13.71
N ILE A 89 7.10 5.88 12.65
CA ILE A 89 8.44 5.29 12.66
C ILE A 89 9.46 6.34 13.11
N SER A 90 9.48 7.52 12.47
CA SER A 90 10.42 8.58 12.87
C SER A 90 10.24 8.98 14.34
N VAL A 91 9.00 9.23 14.77
CA VAL A 91 8.69 9.62 16.15
C VAL A 91 9.15 8.57 17.16
N ASP A 92 8.99 7.28 16.87
CA ASP A 92 9.46 6.21 17.73
C ASP A 92 10.99 6.15 17.76
N VAL A 93 11.65 6.21 16.60
CA VAL A 93 13.13 6.17 16.55
C VAL A 93 13.75 7.35 17.31
N PHE A 94 13.13 8.53 17.28
CA PHE A 94 13.52 9.69 18.10
C PHE A 94 13.23 9.52 19.60
N GLY A 95 12.53 8.46 20.01
CA GLY A 95 12.21 8.17 21.41
C GLY A 95 11.10 9.03 21.99
N LEU A 96 10.28 9.64 21.14
CA LEU A 96 9.23 10.57 21.57
C LEU A 96 7.95 9.83 21.95
N VAL A 97 7.45 8.96 21.07
CA VAL A 97 6.23 8.17 21.30
C VAL A 97 6.40 6.78 20.68
N PRO A 98 6.12 5.70 21.42
CA PRO A 98 6.19 4.34 20.88
C PRO A 98 5.25 4.12 19.70
N GLN A 99 5.67 3.32 18.72
CA GLN A 99 4.86 3.02 17.54
C GLN A 99 3.57 2.28 17.89
N ALA A 100 3.55 1.45 18.94
CA ALA A 100 2.31 0.83 19.43
C ALA A 100 1.23 1.87 19.77
N THR A 101 1.61 2.95 20.47
CA THR A 101 0.68 4.03 20.84
C THR A 101 0.17 4.78 19.61
N THR A 102 1.07 5.15 18.69
CA THR A 102 0.67 5.84 17.46
C THR A 102 -0.22 4.94 16.59
N SER A 103 0.03 3.63 16.57
CA SER A 103 -0.76 2.66 15.82
C SER A 103 -2.22 2.58 16.29
N VAL A 104 -2.46 2.60 17.60
CA VAL A 104 -3.83 2.64 18.15
C VAL A 104 -4.57 3.90 17.70
N VAL A 105 -3.90 5.06 17.73
CA VAL A 105 -4.47 6.33 17.26
C VAL A 105 -4.79 6.28 15.77
N ILE A 106 -3.88 5.75 14.95
CA ILE A 106 -4.08 5.57 13.50
C ILE A 106 -5.30 4.68 13.24
N ILE A 107 -5.42 3.55 13.92
CA ILE A 107 -6.55 2.62 13.77
C ILE A 107 -7.87 3.31 14.14
N ALA A 108 -7.91 4.02 15.27
CA ALA A 108 -9.11 4.73 15.70
C ALA A 108 -9.53 5.83 14.71
N LEU A 109 -8.58 6.64 14.23
CA LEU A 109 -8.83 7.69 13.25
C LEU A 109 -9.22 7.12 11.88
N ALA A 110 -8.63 5.99 11.47
CA ALA A 110 -8.98 5.30 10.23
C ALA A 110 -10.41 4.74 10.30
N ALA A 111 -10.82 4.18 11.45
CA ALA A 111 -12.19 3.72 11.67
C ALA A 111 -13.19 4.90 11.65
N ALA A 112 -12.84 6.03 12.24
CA ALA A 112 -13.64 7.26 12.18
C ALA A 112 -13.78 7.76 10.74
N LEU A 113 -12.69 7.82 9.96
CA LEU A 113 -12.73 8.21 8.56
C LEU A 113 -13.58 7.23 7.73
N ALA A 114 -13.40 5.92 7.92
CA ALA A 114 -14.19 4.90 7.23
C ALA A 114 -15.70 5.06 7.51
N THR A 115 -16.06 5.39 8.76
CA THR A 115 -17.43 5.71 9.16
C THR A 115 -17.95 6.93 8.41
N VAL A 116 -17.17 8.02 8.37
CA VAL A 116 -17.53 9.23 7.61
C VAL A 116 -17.70 8.93 6.12
N VAL A 117 -16.84 8.11 5.52
CA VAL A 117 -16.94 7.69 4.10
C VAL A 117 -18.21 6.88 3.86
N ALA A 118 -18.55 5.96 4.78
CA ALA A 118 -19.73 5.11 4.65
C ALA A 118 -21.05 5.90 4.74
N PHE A 119 -21.14 6.86 5.67
CA PHE A 119 -22.37 7.62 5.92
C PHE A 119 -22.46 8.95 5.16
N ALA A 120 -21.33 9.54 4.79
CA ALA A 120 -21.25 10.81 4.08
C ALA A 120 -20.20 10.73 2.96
N PRO A 121 -20.42 9.92 1.91
CA PRO A 121 -19.46 9.75 0.82
C PRO A 121 -19.19 11.08 0.10
N HIS A 122 -17.95 11.27 -0.34
CA HIS A 122 -17.51 12.45 -1.06
C HIS A 122 -16.57 12.08 -2.20
N ARG A 123 -16.53 12.87 -3.29
CA ARG A 123 -15.75 12.55 -4.49
C ARG A 123 -14.27 12.28 -4.21
N ILE A 124 -13.69 12.99 -3.24
CA ILE A 124 -12.28 12.78 -2.85
C ILE A 124 -12.01 11.35 -2.36
N ASP A 125 -13.01 10.65 -1.81
CA ASP A 125 -12.83 9.29 -1.29
C ASP A 125 -12.46 8.31 -2.41
N MET A 126 -12.89 8.58 -3.64
CA MET A 126 -12.50 7.81 -4.82
C MET A 126 -11.03 8.03 -5.18
N ILE A 127 -10.51 9.24 -4.99
CA ILE A 127 -9.10 9.57 -5.15
C ILE A 127 -8.28 8.86 -4.05
N VAL A 128 -8.78 8.89 -2.81
CA VAL A 128 -8.18 8.17 -1.67
C VAL A 128 -8.10 6.67 -1.95
N GLY A 129 -9.20 6.03 -2.35
CA GLY A 129 -9.22 4.60 -2.64
C GLY A 129 -8.26 4.20 -3.76
N ARG A 130 -8.19 5.00 -4.84
CA ARG A 130 -7.22 4.76 -5.93
C ARG A 130 -5.78 4.98 -5.48
N GLY A 131 -5.51 6.03 -4.71
CA GLY A 131 -4.20 6.30 -4.15
C GLY A 131 -3.73 5.17 -3.25
N LEU A 132 -4.60 4.65 -2.38
CA LEU A 132 -4.31 3.53 -1.49
C LEU A 132 -3.90 2.29 -2.29
N ILE A 133 -4.71 1.89 -3.28
CA ILE A 133 -4.43 0.71 -4.12
C ILE A 133 -3.16 0.91 -4.93
N ALA A 134 -2.99 2.08 -5.56
CA ALA A 134 -1.81 2.40 -6.35
C ALA A 134 -0.52 2.36 -5.50
N GLY A 135 -0.58 2.91 -4.29
CA GLY A 135 0.50 2.89 -3.31
C GLY A 135 0.87 1.48 -2.86
N MET A 136 -0.13 0.66 -2.52
CA MET A 136 0.08 -0.76 -2.17
C MET A 136 0.76 -1.52 -3.32
N VAL A 137 0.28 -1.37 -4.55
CA VAL A 137 0.86 -2.03 -5.73
C VAL A 137 2.29 -1.55 -5.98
N ALA A 138 2.54 -0.24 -5.92
CA ALA A 138 3.88 0.32 -6.07
C ALA A 138 4.83 -0.21 -4.98
N CYS A 139 4.33 -0.37 -3.75
CA CYS A 139 5.07 -0.92 -2.62
C CYS A 139 5.44 -2.39 -2.84
N ILE A 140 4.53 -3.21 -3.37
CA ILE A 140 4.81 -4.62 -3.70
C ILE A 140 5.92 -4.72 -4.76
N VAL A 141 5.86 -3.90 -5.80
CA VAL A 141 6.89 -3.90 -6.86
C VAL A 141 8.24 -3.42 -6.33
N TYR A 142 8.24 -2.39 -5.48
CA TYR A 142 9.43 -1.96 -4.74
C TYR A 142 9.98 -3.11 -3.88
N ASP A 143 9.13 -3.77 -3.09
CA ASP A 143 9.58 -4.84 -2.21
C ASP A 143 10.13 -6.05 -2.98
N GLY A 144 9.68 -6.30 -4.22
CA GLY A 144 10.32 -7.29 -5.10
C GLY A 144 11.82 -7.03 -5.31
N ALA A 145 12.20 -5.77 -5.54
CA ALA A 145 13.61 -5.39 -5.67
C ALA A 145 14.33 -5.38 -4.31
N ARG A 146 13.67 -4.90 -3.25
CA ARG A 146 14.22 -4.86 -1.89
C ARG A 146 14.51 -6.26 -1.36
N LEU A 147 13.53 -7.16 -1.42
CA LEU A 147 13.64 -8.52 -0.89
C LEU A 147 14.66 -9.35 -1.66
N PHE A 148 14.86 -9.06 -2.95
CA PHE A 148 16.00 -9.61 -3.69
C PHE A 148 17.33 -9.15 -3.08
N ALA A 149 17.49 -7.86 -2.80
CA ALA A 149 18.70 -7.35 -2.16
C ALA A 149 18.92 -7.92 -0.74
N VAL A 150 17.85 -8.16 0.01
CA VAL A 150 17.88 -8.75 1.35
C VAL A 150 18.22 -10.23 1.30
N HIS A 151 17.40 -11.05 0.63
CA HIS A 151 17.47 -12.50 0.75
C HIS A 151 18.35 -13.19 -0.30
N VAL A 152 18.62 -12.53 -1.43
CA VAL A 152 19.46 -13.11 -2.49
C VAL A 152 20.87 -12.52 -2.47
N LEU A 153 21.00 -11.21 -2.29
CA LEU A 153 22.30 -10.54 -2.30
C LEU A 153 22.91 -10.34 -0.91
N GLY A 154 22.12 -10.46 0.17
CA GLY A 154 22.60 -10.27 1.55
C GLY A 154 23.13 -8.86 1.81
N LEU A 155 22.61 -7.85 1.11
CA LEU A 155 23.13 -6.48 1.18
C LEU A 155 22.49 -5.62 2.27
N MET A 156 21.39 -6.10 2.87
CA MET A 156 20.64 -5.40 3.91
C MET A 156 19.77 -6.39 4.68
N ASP A 157 19.53 -6.14 5.95
CA ASP A 157 18.59 -6.91 6.76
C ASP A 157 17.12 -6.55 6.49
N ASP A 158 16.20 -7.48 6.78
CA ASP A 158 14.78 -7.21 6.70
C ASP A 158 14.30 -6.43 7.93
N PHE A 159 14.17 -5.11 7.79
CA PHE A 159 13.60 -4.22 8.81
C PHE A 159 12.08 -4.45 9.07
N ILE A 160 11.34 -5.10 8.18
CA ILE A 160 9.86 -5.14 8.27
C ILE A 160 9.36 -5.93 9.49
N PRO A 161 9.91 -7.11 9.84
CA PRO A 161 9.56 -7.79 11.08
C PRO A 161 9.86 -6.96 12.34
N VAL A 162 10.96 -6.20 12.35
CA VAL A 162 11.32 -5.30 13.46
C VAL A 162 10.27 -4.22 13.62
N MET A 163 9.88 -3.55 12.55
CA MET A 163 8.79 -2.57 12.58
C MET A 163 7.48 -3.18 13.10
N GLY A 164 7.17 -4.41 12.70
CA GLY A 164 6.01 -5.14 13.21
C GLY A 164 6.04 -5.38 14.72
N SER A 165 7.22 -5.66 15.26
CA SER A 165 7.42 -5.80 16.72
C SER A 165 7.16 -4.50 17.48
N TRP A 166 7.40 -3.34 16.86
CA TRP A 166 7.12 -2.04 17.50
C TRP A 166 5.61 -1.76 17.58
N VAL A 167 4.83 -2.34 16.68
CA VAL A 167 3.36 -2.25 16.69
C VAL A 167 2.75 -3.23 17.69
N THR A 168 3.22 -4.48 17.71
CA THR A 168 2.66 -5.55 18.56
C THR A 168 3.19 -5.55 19.98
N GLY A 169 4.41 -5.03 20.20
CA GLY A 169 5.14 -5.19 21.45
C GLY A 169 5.81 -6.57 21.61
N GLU A 170 5.76 -7.42 20.59
CA GLU A 170 6.28 -8.79 20.63
C GLU A 170 7.45 -8.96 19.64
N PRO A 171 8.72 -9.05 20.08
CA PRO A 171 9.84 -9.26 19.18
C PRO A 171 9.88 -10.68 18.62
N ASP A 172 10.42 -10.82 17.40
CA ASP A 172 10.78 -12.10 16.77
C ASP A 172 9.66 -13.16 16.63
N THR A 173 8.41 -12.73 16.52
CA THR A 173 7.27 -13.62 16.26
C THR A 173 6.79 -13.56 14.82
N THR A 174 6.23 -14.67 14.31
CA THR A 174 5.54 -14.71 13.02
C THR A 174 4.38 -13.70 12.97
N GLY A 175 3.72 -13.46 14.11
CA GLY A 175 2.66 -12.47 14.23
C GLY A 175 3.17 -11.05 13.97
N SER A 176 4.29 -10.68 14.57
CA SER A 176 4.94 -9.39 14.36
C SER A 176 5.43 -9.22 12.93
N ALA A 177 6.01 -10.26 12.32
CA ALA A 177 6.34 -10.20 10.89
C ALA A 177 5.11 -9.92 10.02
N ALA A 178 3.99 -10.61 10.26
CA ALA A 178 2.75 -10.39 9.51
C ALA A 178 2.20 -8.96 9.71
N VAL A 179 2.19 -8.46 10.95
CA VAL A 179 1.77 -7.08 11.26
C VAL A 179 2.69 -6.07 10.59
N GLY A 180 4.00 -6.31 10.59
CA GLY A 180 4.99 -5.47 9.90
C GLY A 180 4.68 -5.35 8.41
N TYR A 181 4.42 -6.46 7.71
CA TYR A 181 4.08 -6.43 6.29
C TYR A 181 2.71 -5.79 6.01
N VAL A 182 1.71 -6.00 6.88
CA VAL A 182 0.42 -5.29 6.77
C VAL A 182 0.63 -3.78 6.90
N TRP A 183 1.40 -3.35 7.89
CA TRP A 183 1.73 -1.94 8.11
C TRP A 183 2.50 -1.35 6.93
N ARG A 184 3.48 -2.10 6.40
CA ARG A 184 4.30 -1.74 5.25
C ARG A 184 3.47 -1.47 4.00
N TYR A 185 2.56 -2.39 3.65
CA TYR A 185 1.79 -2.26 2.41
C TYR A 185 0.62 -1.29 2.56
N ILE A 186 -0.19 -1.43 3.61
CA ILE A 186 -1.42 -0.64 3.79
C ILE A 186 -1.11 0.73 4.39
N GLY A 187 -0.28 0.75 5.45
CA GLY A 187 0.13 1.96 6.14
C GLY A 187 1.09 2.79 5.29
N ASP A 188 2.32 2.32 5.11
CA ASP A 188 3.36 3.12 4.44
C ASP A 188 3.09 3.27 2.94
N GLY A 189 3.03 2.15 2.21
CA GLY A 189 2.83 2.16 0.75
C GLY A 189 1.51 2.80 0.36
N GLY A 190 0.42 2.32 0.96
CA GLY A 190 -0.92 2.84 0.76
C GLY A 190 -1.06 4.30 1.16
N GLY A 191 -0.56 4.68 2.34
CA GLY A 191 -0.55 6.06 2.84
C GLY A 191 0.19 7.01 1.89
N LEU A 192 1.41 6.67 1.45
CA LEU A 192 2.15 7.46 0.47
C LEU A 192 1.38 7.62 -0.85
N GLY A 193 0.73 6.56 -1.32
CA GLY A 193 -0.10 6.61 -2.52
C GLY A 193 -1.29 7.56 -2.36
N VAL A 194 -1.99 7.50 -1.21
CA VAL A 194 -3.07 8.44 -0.87
C VAL A 194 -2.56 9.88 -0.83
N ALA A 195 -1.45 10.13 -0.12
CA ALA A 195 -0.87 11.45 0.03
C ALA A 195 -0.51 12.05 -1.34
N PHE A 196 0.20 11.29 -2.17
CA PHE A 196 0.56 11.73 -3.52
C PHE A 196 -0.68 12.04 -4.37
N PHE A 197 -1.66 11.13 -4.42
CA PHE A 197 -2.86 11.32 -5.25
C PHE A 197 -3.64 12.57 -4.83
N VAL A 198 -3.92 12.73 -3.53
CA VAL A 198 -4.66 13.89 -3.02
C VAL A 198 -3.91 15.19 -3.32
N VAL A 199 -2.60 15.25 -3.06
CA VAL A 199 -1.78 16.44 -3.34
C VAL A 199 -1.69 16.71 -4.84
N ALA A 200 -1.51 15.68 -5.67
CA ALA A 200 -1.40 15.82 -7.12
C ALA A 200 -2.68 16.40 -7.74
N PHE A 201 -3.85 15.90 -7.32
CA PHE A 201 -5.13 16.46 -7.76
C PHE A 201 -5.36 17.88 -7.22
N ALA A 202 -5.04 18.15 -5.95
CA ALA A 202 -5.17 19.48 -5.37
C ALA A 202 -4.29 20.53 -6.08
N LEU A 203 -3.08 20.15 -6.50
CA LEU A 203 -2.16 21.02 -7.24
C LEU A 203 -2.47 21.11 -8.74
N GLY A 204 -3.27 20.19 -9.29
CA GLY A 204 -3.58 20.16 -10.72
C GLY A 204 -2.55 19.42 -11.58
N ILE A 205 -1.74 18.53 -10.96
CA ILE A 205 -0.76 17.68 -11.64
C ILE A 205 -1.48 16.68 -12.57
N ASP A 206 -2.74 16.36 -12.30
CA ASP A 206 -3.59 15.55 -13.16
C ASP A 206 -3.74 16.13 -14.58
N ARG A 207 -3.52 17.44 -14.74
CA ARG A 207 -3.57 18.17 -16.02
C ARG A 207 -2.22 18.32 -16.71
N TRP A 208 -1.14 17.90 -16.06
CA TRP A 208 0.20 17.96 -16.65
C TRP A 208 0.41 16.86 -17.69
N SER A 209 1.44 17.01 -18.52
CA SER A 209 1.86 15.94 -19.43
C SER A 209 2.29 14.70 -18.65
N ASN A 210 2.17 13.52 -19.29
CA ASN A 210 2.46 12.23 -18.66
C ASN A 210 3.86 12.20 -18.02
N VAL A 211 4.88 12.69 -18.74
CA VAL A 211 6.27 12.75 -18.26
C VAL A 211 6.39 13.60 -16.99
N LYS A 212 5.76 14.78 -16.96
CA LYS A 212 5.82 15.67 -15.78
C LYS A 212 5.09 15.08 -14.59
N ALA A 213 3.97 14.40 -14.81
CA ALA A 213 3.21 13.77 -13.74
C ALA A 213 3.93 12.56 -13.13
N VAL A 214 4.56 11.72 -13.96
CA VAL A 214 5.42 10.62 -13.48
C VAL A 214 6.64 11.19 -12.76
N GLY A 215 7.28 12.22 -13.34
CA GLY A 215 8.40 12.91 -12.70
C GLY A 215 8.03 13.50 -11.34
N ALA A 216 6.82 14.03 -11.17
CA ALA A 216 6.33 14.51 -9.87
C ALA A 216 6.15 13.38 -8.86
N ALA A 217 5.69 12.20 -9.28
CA ALA A 217 5.57 11.02 -8.41
C ALA A 217 6.95 10.51 -7.96
N VAL A 218 7.93 10.47 -8.87
CA VAL A 218 9.33 10.12 -8.56
C VAL A 218 9.93 11.16 -7.60
N ALA A 219 9.74 12.45 -7.86
CA ALA A 219 10.20 13.51 -6.97
C ALA A 219 9.58 13.40 -5.58
N PHE A 220 8.28 13.10 -5.49
CA PHE A 220 7.60 12.85 -4.22
C PHE A 220 8.20 11.64 -3.47
N ALA A 221 8.48 10.54 -4.17
CA ALA A 221 9.09 9.37 -3.53
C ALA A 221 10.55 9.62 -3.08
N VAL A 222 11.30 10.45 -3.79
CA VAL A 222 12.71 10.71 -3.47
C VAL A 222 12.88 11.79 -2.40
N PHE A 223 12.21 12.94 -2.54
CA PHE A 223 12.49 14.09 -1.69
C PHE A 223 11.84 13.96 -0.29
N PRO A 224 10.51 14.06 -0.13
CA PRO A 224 9.94 13.99 1.21
C PRO A 224 9.99 12.59 1.81
N THR A 225 9.98 11.52 1.01
CA THR A 225 9.92 10.14 1.53
C THR A 225 11.31 9.54 1.76
N TRP A 226 12.08 9.30 0.70
CA TRP A 226 13.41 8.68 0.85
C TRP A 226 14.38 9.57 1.62
N ALA A 227 14.51 10.86 1.26
CA ALA A 227 15.43 11.73 1.99
C ALA A 227 14.96 11.95 3.44
N GLY A 228 13.65 11.94 3.70
CA GLY A 228 13.09 11.96 5.05
C GLY A 228 13.46 10.72 5.87
N LEU A 229 13.43 9.53 5.26
CA LEU A 229 13.92 8.29 5.86
C LEU A 229 15.42 8.38 6.17
N ILE A 230 16.25 8.77 5.20
CA ILE A 230 17.70 8.91 5.41
C ILE A 230 17.99 9.94 6.49
N ALA A 231 17.29 11.07 6.50
CA ALA A 231 17.41 12.07 7.55
C ALA A 231 16.99 11.51 8.92
N THR A 232 15.94 10.69 8.99
CA THR A 232 15.54 10.03 10.24
C THR A 232 16.66 9.13 10.75
N VAL A 233 17.23 8.27 9.89
CA VAL A 233 18.32 7.36 10.29
C VAL A 233 19.56 8.14 10.71
N ALA A 234 19.92 9.19 9.97
CA ALA A 234 21.14 9.97 10.22
C ALA A 234 21.04 10.90 11.43
N LEU A 235 19.85 11.41 11.76
CA LEU A 235 19.67 12.43 12.79
C LEU A 235 19.08 11.89 14.09
N ALA A 236 18.36 10.77 14.06
CA ALA A 236 17.77 10.22 15.27
C ALA A 236 18.84 9.51 16.11
N PRO A 237 18.82 9.66 17.45
CA PRO A 237 19.83 9.07 18.33
C PRO A 237 19.96 7.54 18.22
N ARG A 238 18.89 6.87 17.79
CA ARG A 238 18.78 5.41 17.65
C ARG A 238 18.55 4.98 16.21
N GLY A 239 18.83 5.86 15.24
CA GLY A 239 18.48 5.66 13.83
C GLY A 239 19.11 4.42 13.22
N GLU A 240 20.44 4.36 13.22
CA GLU A 240 21.19 3.22 12.66
C GLU A 240 20.97 1.93 13.46
N ASP A 241 20.82 2.03 14.79
CA ASP A 241 20.62 0.88 15.68
C ASP A 241 19.24 0.23 15.50
N MET A 242 18.19 1.04 15.34
CA MET A 242 16.81 0.55 15.25
C MET A 242 16.37 0.25 13.82
N MET A 243 16.95 0.89 12.81
CA MET A 243 16.50 0.75 11.42
C MET A 243 17.49 -0.04 10.57
N PHE A 244 18.62 0.58 10.21
CA PHE A 244 19.69 -0.04 9.43
C PHE A 244 20.93 0.88 9.43
N PRO A 245 22.14 0.32 9.32
CA PRO A 245 23.36 1.11 9.21
C PRO A 245 23.40 1.89 7.89
N LEU A 246 23.94 3.12 7.93
CA LEU A 246 24.09 3.97 6.75
C LEU A 246 25.38 3.62 6.00
N THR A 247 25.26 2.73 5.04
CA THR A 247 26.35 2.33 4.13
C THR A 247 26.03 2.76 2.71
N PRO A 248 27.02 2.88 1.81
CA PRO A 248 26.76 3.13 0.39
C PRO A 248 25.77 2.12 -0.22
N ALA A 249 25.82 0.86 0.23
CA ALA A 249 24.91 -0.19 -0.23
C ALA A 249 23.46 0.09 0.21
N THR A 250 23.21 0.29 1.51
CA THR A 250 21.85 0.53 2.05
C THR A 250 21.24 1.82 1.51
N VAL A 251 22.04 2.89 1.39
CA VAL A 251 21.62 4.15 0.76
C VAL A 251 21.24 3.95 -0.71
N THR A 252 22.04 3.20 -1.47
CA THR A 252 21.77 2.93 -2.89
C THR A 252 20.53 2.07 -3.08
N ILE A 253 20.40 0.98 -2.32
CA ILE A 253 19.26 0.04 -2.42
C ILE A 253 17.95 0.74 -2.05
N THR A 254 17.94 1.50 -0.96
CA THR A 254 16.75 2.25 -0.56
C THR A 254 16.40 3.34 -1.57
N LEU A 255 17.38 4.02 -2.17
CA LEU A 255 17.14 5.01 -3.23
C LEU A 255 16.53 4.36 -4.48
N VAL A 256 17.16 3.29 -4.99
CA VAL A 256 16.63 2.51 -6.14
C VAL A 256 15.20 2.06 -5.87
N GLY A 257 14.95 1.61 -4.65
CA GLY A 257 13.64 1.25 -4.18
C GLY A 257 12.59 2.35 -4.33
N HIS A 258 12.91 3.57 -3.88
CA HIS A 258 12.01 4.71 -3.96
C HIS A 258 11.86 5.25 -5.39
N LEU A 259 12.88 5.11 -6.24
CA LEU A 259 12.77 5.38 -7.67
C LEU A 259 11.76 4.43 -8.33
N ILE A 260 11.83 3.13 -8.03
CA ILE A 260 10.85 2.13 -8.50
C ILE A 260 9.46 2.47 -7.98
N PHE A 261 9.32 2.72 -6.67
CA PHE A 261 8.05 3.08 -6.06
C PHE A 261 7.42 4.31 -6.73
N GLY A 262 8.16 5.42 -6.82
CA GLY A 262 7.67 6.66 -7.42
C GLY A 262 7.33 6.52 -8.89
N PHE A 263 8.11 5.74 -9.65
CA PHE A 263 7.82 5.44 -11.04
C PHE A 263 6.51 4.66 -11.20
N MET A 264 6.35 3.56 -10.45
CA MET A 264 5.13 2.74 -10.49
C MET A 264 3.89 3.50 -10.02
N LEU A 265 4.03 4.30 -8.97
CA LEU A 265 2.96 5.18 -8.49
C LEU A 265 2.57 6.21 -9.56
N GLY A 266 3.57 6.80 -10.25
CA GLY A 266 3.35 7.72 -11.36
C GLY A 266 2.60 7.07 -12.53
N LEU A 267 2.98 5.84 -12.91
CA LEU A 267 2.28 5.07 -13.95
C LEU A 267 0.84 4.75 -13.55
N ALA A 268 0.60 4.37 -12.30
CA ALA A 268 -0.75 4.14 -11.77
C ALA A 268 -1.57 5.43 -11.77
N PHE A 269 -0.95 6.58 -11.44
CA PHE A 269 -1.59 7.89 -11.52
C PHE A 269 -1.98 8.26 -12.95
N LEU A 270 -1.24 7.84 -13.98
CA LEU A 270 -1.65 8.03 -15.39
C LEU A 270 -2.96 7.30 -15.74
N LYS A 271 -3.33 6.25 -15.00
CA LYS A 271 -4.57 5.49 -15.20
C LYS A 271 -5.77 6.07 -14.46
N ALA A 272 -5.56 7.04 -13.56
CA ALA A 272 -6.65 7.72 -12.90
C ALA A 272 -7.42 8.61 -13.89
N PRO A 273 -8.71 8.90 -13.63
CA PRO A 273 -9.46 9.89 -14.41
C PRO A 273 -8.79 11.27 -14.28
N ARG A 274 -8.27 11.76 -15.41
CA ARG A 274 -7.36 12.93 -15.47
C ARG A 274 -7.79 13.95 -16.51
N GLY A 275 -7.29 15.16 -16.36
CA GLY A 275 -7.58 16.27 -17.25
C GLY A 275 -8.89 16.98 -16.93
N ARG A 276 -9.15 18.12 -17.57
CA ARG A 276 -10.26 19.02 -17.17
C ARG A 276 -11.64 18.37 -17.17
N ALA A 277 -11.93 17.50 -18.13
CA ALA A 277 -13.22 16.83 -18.25
C ALA A 277 -13.31 15.52 -17.44
N GLY A 278 -12.16 14.93 -17.08
CA GLY A 278 -12.09 13.63 -16.41
C GLY A 278 -11.67 13.68 -14.95
N SER A 279 -11.27 14.85 -14.43
CA SER A 279 -10.79 14.98 -13.05
C SER A 279 -11.91 14.73 -12.04
N GLU A 280 -11.64 13.88 -11.06
CA GLU A 280 -12.55 13.64 -9.93
C GLU A 280 -12.40 14.68 -8.80
N TRP A 281 -11.41 15.57 -8.92
CA TRP A 281 -11.18 16.63 -7.96
C TRP A 281 -12.35 17.65 -8.01
N PRO A 282 -13.07 17.87 -6.90
CA PRO A 282 -14.33 18.62 -6.95
C PRO A 282 -14.16 20.14 -7.04
N TRP A 283 -12.94 20.65 -6.91
CA TRP A 283 -12.66 22.09 -6.82
C TRP A 283 -11.65 22.54 -7.89
N PRO A 284 -11.53 23.85 -8.16
CA PRO A 284 -10.43 24.38 -8.96
C PRO A 284 -9.06 24.03 -8.34
N PRO A 285 -8.07 23.58 -9.13
CA PRO A 285 -6.73 23.32 -8.61
C PRO A 285 -6.07 24.59 -8.05
N LEU A 286 -5.22 24.40 -7.04
CA LEU A 286 -4.54 25.48 -6.34
C LEU A 286 -3.63 26.29 -7.28
N LEU A 287 -2.84 25.62 -8.13
CA LEU A 287 -1.92 26.31 -9.05
C LEU A 287 -2.65 27.15 -10.10
N GLU A 288 -3.82 26.70 -10.57
CA GLU A 288 -4.64 27.49 -11.49
C GLU A 288 -5.28 28.69 -10.80
N THR A 289 -5.75 28.50 -9.56
CA THR A 289 -6.33 29.58 -8.74
C THR A 289 -5.28 30.67 -8.48
N LEU A 290 -4.05 30.28 -8.15
CA LEU A 290 -2.92 31.20 -7.96
C LEU A 290 -2.55 31.93 -9.27
N ALA A 291 -2.51 31.20 -10.40
CA ALA A 291 -2.22 31.80 -11.70
C ALA A 291 -3.29 32.81 -12.14
N ARG A 292 -4.58 32.56 -11.86
CA ARG A 292 -5.66 33.52 -12.13
C ARG A 292 -5.53 34.77 -11.29
N ARG A 293 -5.30 34.63 -9.97
CA ARG A 293 -5.12 35.78 -9.05
C ARG A 293 -3.97 36.68 -9.48
N ARG A 294 -2.85 36.10 -9.93
CA ARG A 294 -1.69 36.87 -10.44
C ARG A 294 -1.96 37.64 -11.74
N ARG A 295 -2.97 37.26 -12.53
CA ARG A 295 -3.33 37.99 -13.77
C ARG A 295 -4.33 39.11 -13.52
N THR A 296 -5.03 39.08 -12.39
CA THR A 296 -6.07 40.05 -12.00
C THR A 296 -5.58 41.09 -10.99
N ALA A 297 -4.38 40.91 -10.45
CA ALA A 297 -3.69 41.85 -9.58
C ALA A 297 -2.64 42.61 -10.39
#